data_AF-B8FQB3-F1
#
_entry.id   AF-B8FQB3-F1
#
_cell.length_a   1.000
_cell.length_b   1.000
_cell.length_c   1.000
_cell.angle_alpha   90.00
_cell.angle_beta   90.00
_cell.angle_gamma   90.00
#
_symmetry.space_group_name_H-M   'P 1'
#
loop_
_entity.id
_entity.type
_entity.pdbx_description
1 polymer ?
#
loop_
_entity_poly.entity_id
_entity_poly.type
_entity_poly.pdbx_seq_one_letter_code
_entity_poly.pdbx_strand_id
1 'polypeptide(L)'
;MFKRRKDGGFTLIELMIVIAVIGILAVVLVPKMSGVKDSAKAAGVVTNAKSVEAYVAANIDRWSRASDQDGTAISDLTAQFVGTTSPATNPKEKLNNPLAPTTAAVSVGATATASTGVVAIDVAESPFKITITGYANGTSTADVVYKNDISPN
;
A
#
# COMPACT_ATOMS: atom_id res chain seq x y z
N MET A 1 8.51 -8.00 -72.27
CA MET A 1 8.69 -6.53 -72.25
C MET A 1 8.25 -6.02 -70.87
N PHE A 2 9.19 -5.75 -69.96
CA PHE A 2 8.88 -5.32 -68.58
C PHE A 2 8.68 -3.81 -68.53
N LYS A 3 7.45 -3.39 -68.24
CA LYS A 3 7.05 -1.98 -68.10
C LYS A 3 7.57 -1.48 -66.75
N ARG A 4 8.63 -0.64 -66.74
CA ARG A 4 9.15 -0.03 -65.52
C ARG A 4 8.06 0.88 -64.94
N ARG A 5 7.65 0.63 -63.70
CA ARG A 5 6.78 1.54 -62.95
C ARG A 5 7.60 2.77 -62.56
N LYS A 6 7.00 3.96 -62.68
CA LYS A 6 7.60 5.19 -62.16
C LYS A 6 7.41 5.16 -60.65
N ASP A 7 8.45 4.75 -59.94
CA ASP A 7 8.48 4.87 -58.49
C ASP A 7 8.71 6.35 -58.17
N GLY A 8 7.70 7.00 -57.60
CA GLY A 8 7.76 8.40 -57.17
C GLY A 8 8.68 8.52 -55.96
N GLY A 9 9.72 9.36 -56.06
CA GLY A 9 10.61 9.64 -54.95
C GLY A 9 9.93 10.50 -53.88
N PHE A 10 10.28 10.24 -52.62
CA PHE A 10 9.83 11.01 -51.45
C PHE A 10 10.54 12.38 -51.42
N THR A 11 9.80 13.46 -51.28
CA THR A 11 10.36 14.82 -51.21
C THR A 11 10.85 15.16 -49.79
N LEU A 12 11.86 16.01 -49.69
CA LEU A 12 12.35 16.48 -48.38
C LEU A 12 11.26 17.23 -47.61
N ILE A 13 10.39 17.96 -48.30
CA ILE A 13 9.29 18.70 -47.66
C ILE A 13 8.24 17.76 -47.07
N GLU A 14 7.94 16.63 -47.73
CA GLU A 14 7.07 15.59 -47.17
C GLU A 14 7.66 15.02 -45.88
N LEU A 15 8.97 14.79 -45.84
CA LEU A 15 9.63 14.30 -44.62
C LEU A 15 9.59 15.34 -43.49
N MET A 16 9.78 16.62 -43.81
CA MET A 16 9.77 17.70 -42.82
C MET A 16 8.39 17.88 -42.17
N ILE A 17 7.31 17.79 -42.95
CA ILE A 17 5.95 17.91 -42.41
C ILE A 17 5.63 16.70 -41.54
N VAL A 18 6.05 15.50 -41.94
CA VAL A 18 5.80 14.27 -41.16
C VAL A 18 6.47 14.35 -39.78
N ILE A 19 7.74 14.75 -39.70
CA ILE A 19 8.41 14.88 -38.39
C ILE A 19 7.83 16.02 -37.56
N ALA A 20 7.35 17.10 -38.19
CA ALA A 20 6.68 18.20 -37.49
C ALA A 20 5.35 17.74 -36.86
N VAL A 21 4.53 16.99 -37.61
CA VAL A 21 3.26 16.45 -37.11
C VAL A 21 3.48 15.39 -36.03
N ILE A 22 4.43 14.46 -36.22
CA ILE A 22 4.79 13.46 -35.19
C ILE A 22 5.28 14.16 -33.92
N GLY A 23 6.06 15.23 -34.04
CA GLY A 23 6.53 16.02 -32.89
C GLY A 23 5.39 16.63 -32.08
N ILE A 24 4.37 17.19 -32.74
CA ILE A 24 3.18 17.73 -32.06
C ILE A 24 2.40 16.60 -31.37
N LEU A 25 2.10 15.53 -32.11
CA LEU A 25 1.32 14.41 -31.59
C LEU A 25 1.98 13.74 -30.38
N ALA A 26 3.30 13.57 -30.41
CA ALA A 26 4.05 12.92 -29.33
C ALA A 26 3.88 13.63 -27.97
N VAL A 27 3.73 14.96 -27.95
CA VAL A 27 3.54 15.73 -26.71
C VAL A 27 2.14 15.52 -26.12
N VAL A 28 1.11 15.46 -26.97
CA VAL A 28 -0.29 15.32 -26.51
C VAL A 28 -0.61 13.88 -26.12
N LEU A 29 0.16 12.91 -26.63
CA LEU A 29 -0.06 11.49 -26.42
C LEU A 29 0.45 10.94 -25.09
N VAL A 30 1.11 11.73 -24.23
CA VAL A 30 1.57 11.24 -22.91
C VAL A 30 0.45 11.42 -21.87
N PRO A 31 -0.30 10.35 -21.51
CA PRO A 31 -1.28 10.44 -20.43
C PRO A 31 -0.56 10.68 -19.09
N LYS A 32 -1.06 11.65 -18.31
CA LYS A 32 -0.56 11.93 -16.97
C LYS A 32 -0.97 10.80 -16.01
N MET A 33 -0.10 9.79 -15.86
CA MET A 33 -0.30 8.62 -14.99
C MET A 33 0.04 8.85 -13.51
N SER A 34 0.30 10.07 -13.06
CA SER A 34 0.79 10.31 -11.69
C SER A 34 -0.25 9.96 -10.62
N GLY A 35 -1.49 10.44 -10.74
CA GLY A 35 -2.51 10.23 -9.69
C GLY A 35 -3.00 8.79 -9.53
N VAL A 36 -3.06 8.01 -10.62
CA VAL A 36 -3.54 6.62 -10.59
C VAL A 36 -2.62 5.73 -9.75
N LYS A 37 -1.30 5.97 -9.80
CA LYS A 37 -0.32 5.21 -9.03
C LYS A 37 -0.48 5.46 -7.53
N ASP A 38 -0.72 6.70 -7.13
CA ASP A 38 -0.86 7.06 -5.72
C ASP A 38 -2.16 6.50 -5.13
N SER A 39 -3.27 6.58 -5.87
CA SER A 39 -4.53 5.94 -5.48
C SER A 39 -4.40 4.41 -5.38
N ALA A 40 -3.69 3.77 -6.31
CA ALA A 40 -3.46 2.32 -6.27
C ALA A 40 -2.63 1.92 -5.04
N LYS A 41 -1.61 2.71 -4.69
CA LYS A 41 -0.81 2.45 -3.48
C LYS A 41 -1.61 2.64 -2.21
N ALA A 42 -2.45 3.69 -2.13
CA ALA A 42 -3.34 3.91 -0.99
C ALA A 42 -4.35 2.75 -0.83
N ALA A 43 -4.89 2.21 -1.93
CA ALA A 43 -5.72 1.01 -1.90
C ALA A 43 -4.96 -0.23 -1.39
N GLY A 44 -3.65 -0.30 -1.64
CA GLY A 44 -2.76 -1.31 -1.04
C GLY A 44 -2.72 -1.23 0.49
N VAL A 45 -2.66 -0.02 1.07
CA VAL A 45 -2.70 0.16 2.53
C VAL A 45 -4.03 -0.32 3.10
N VAL A 46 -5.15 0.01 2.44
CA VAL A 46 -6.48 -0.48 2.83
C VAL A 46 -6.54 -2.01 2.79
N THR A 47 -5.91 -2.63 1.79
CA THR A 47 -5.86 -4.10 1.66
C THR A 47 -5.08 -4.72 2.80
N ASN A 48 -3.91 -4.17 3.14
CA ASN A 48 -3.13 -4.59 4.30
C ASN A 48 -3.94 -4.45 5.60
N ALA A 49 -4.65 -3.33 5.78
CA ALA A 49 -5.45 -3.08 6.97
C ALA A 49 -6.60 -4.09 7.13
N LYS A 50 -7.24 -4.50 6.03
CA LYS A 50 -8.26 -5.55 6.03
C LYS A 50 -7.70 -6.93 6.38
N SER A 51 -6.48 -7.26 5.91
CA SER A 51 -5.83 -8.51 6.32
C SER A 51 -5.55 -8.55 7.82
N VAL A 52 -5.08 -7.42 8.38
CA VAL A 52 -4.89 -7.26 9.82
C VAL A 52 -6.21 -7.37 10.56
N GLU A 53 -7.25 -6.68 10.10
CA GLU A 53 -8.58 -6.71 10.70
C GLU A 53 -9.16 -8.13 10.78
N ALA A 54 -9.08 -8.89 9.70
CA ALA A 54 -9.54 -10.27 9.68
C ALA A 54 -8.82 -11.12 10.73
N TYR A 55 -7.52 -10.92 10.89
CA TYR A 55 -6.73 -11.62 11.90
C TYR A 55 -7.09 -11.19 13.33
N VAL A 56 -7.26 -9.90 13.58
CA VAL A 56 -7.67 -9.37 14.89
C VAL A 56 -9.06 -9.90 15.25
N ALA A 57 -10.03 -9.81 14.35
CA ALA A 57 -11.40 -10.28 14.58
C ALA A 57 -11.45 -11.79 14.91
N ALA A 58 -10.58 -12.60 14.29
CA ALA A 58 -10.51 -14.03 14.58
C ALA A 58 -9.88 -14.37 15.95
N ASN A 59 -9.14 -13.44 16.57
CA ASN A 59 -8.37 -13.69 17.79
C ASN A 59 -8.80 -12.85 19.00
N ILE A 60 -9.65 -11.83 18.82
CA ILE A 60 -9.94 -10.86 19.87
C ILE A 60 -10.59 -11.48 21.10
N ASP A 61 -11.51 -12.43 20.93
CA ASP A 61 -12.14 -13.15 22.06
C ASP A 61 -11.15 -14.05 22.80
N ARG A 62 -10.13 -14.56 22.11
CA ARG A 62 -9.04 -15.33 22.75
C ARG A 62 -8.19 -14.41 23.61
N TRP A 63 -7.80 -13.25 23.10
CA TRP A 63 -6.97 -12.29 23.83
C TRP A 63 -7.72 -11.67 25.01
N SER A 64 -9.02 -11.39 24.88
CA SER A 64 -9.86 -10.88 25.96
C SER A 64 -9.91 -11.79 27.19
N ARG A 65 -9.58 -13.08 27.04
CA ARG A 65 -9.57 -14.05 28.13
C ARG A 65 -8.18 -14.26 28.73
N ALA A 66 -7.15 -13.62 28.18
CA ALA A 66 -5.80 -13.69 28.70
C ALA A 66 -5.68 -12.87 30.00
N SER A 67 -4.72 -13.24 30.85
CA SER A 67 -4.38 -12.47 32.06
C SER A 67 -3.68 -11.14 31.76
N ASP A 68 -3.11 -11.01 30.57
CA ASP A 68 -2.34 -9.87 30.07
C ASP A 68 -2.78 -9.62 28.63
N GLN A 69 -3.89 -8.89 28.46
CA GLN A 69 -4.66 -8.88 27.22
C GLN A 69 -3.91 -8.11 26.13
N ASP A 70 -3.35 -6.95 26.47
CA ASP A 70 -2.52 -6.19 25.54
C ASP A 70 -1.22 -6.91 25.21
N GLY A 71 -0.48 -7.42 26.20
CA GLY A 71 0.81 -8.05 26.00
C GLY A 71 0.71 -9.28 25.11
N THR A 72 -0.32 -10.11 25.33
CA THR A 72 -0.60 -11.27 24.48
C THR A 72 -0.96 -10.84 23.05
N ALA A 73 -1.88 -9.88 22.90
CA ALA A 73 -2.30 -9.40 21.59
C ALA A 73 -1.14 -8.76 20.80
N ILE A 74 -0.36 -7.88 21.45
CA ILE A 74 0.80 -7.21 20.88
C ILE A 74 1.84 -8.24 20.44
N SER A 75 2.14 -9.24 21.27
CA SER A 75 3.10 -10.30 20.94
C SER A 75 2.67 -11.10 19.71
N ASP A 76 1.41 -11.55 19.68
CA ASP A 76 0.86 -12.34 18.58
C ASP A 76 0.81 -11.54 17.27
N LEU A 77 0.35 -10.29 17.32
CA LEU A 77 0.30 -9.39 16.15
C LEU A 77 1.70 -9.04 15.63
N THR A 78 2.65 -8.81 16.52
CA THR A 78 4.05 -8.57 16.16
C THR A 78 4.62 -9.81 15.47
N ALA A 79 4.42 -11.00 16.02
CA ALA A 79 4.87 -12.26 15.42
C ALA A 79 4.16 -12.58 14.09
N GLN A 80 2.93 -12.12 13.90
CA GLN A 80 2.17 -12.36 12.67
C GLN A 80 2.61 -11.45 11.52
N PHE A 81 2.82 -10.15 11.79
CA PHE A 81 2.92 -9.12 10.75
C PHE A 81 4.21 -8.28 10.77
N VAL A 82 4.87 -8.15 11.93
CA VAL A 82 6.05 -7.29 12.10
C VAL A 82 7.31 -8.15 12.09
N GLY A 83 7.94 -8.25 10.93
CA GLY A 83 9.18 -9.02 10.81
C GLY A 83 10.35 -8.37 11.53
N THR A 84 11.06 -9.14 12.36
CA THR A 84 12.41 -8.81 12.81
C THR A 84 13.42 -9.67 12.06
N THR A 85 14.67 -9.22 11.96
CA THR A 85 15.77 -9.82 11.18
C THR A 85 16.24 -11.20 11.67
N SER A 86 15.48 -11.90 12.53
CA SER A 86 15.84 -13.22 13.03
C SER A 86 15.02 -14.33 12.35
N PRO A 87 15.64 -15.43 11.87
CA PRO A 87 14.95 -16.50 11.14
C PRO A 87 13.83 -17.22 11.90
N ALA A 88 13.77 -17.07 13.24
CA ALA A 88 12.72 -17.64 14.09
C ALA A 88 11.50 -16.72 14.29
N THR A 89 11.57 -15.47 13.84
CA THR A 89 10.56 -14.40 14.02
C THR A 89 10.16 -13.77 12.68
N ASN A 90 10.35 -14.49 11.57
CA ASN A 90 9.77 -14.07 10.30
C ASN A 90 8.24 -14.01 10.46
N PRO A 91 7.61 -12.90 10.06
CA PRO A 91 6.17 -12.75 10.19
C PRO A 91 5.53 -13.80 9.28
N LYS A 92 4.55 -14.53 9.81
CA LYS A 92 3.85 -15.59 9.05
C LYS A 92 3.21 -15.04 7.78
N GLU A 93 2.81 -13.77 7.81
CA GLU A 93 2.31 -13.04 6.65
C GLU A 93 2.98 -11.66 6.55
N LYS A 94 4.18 -11.60 5.95
CA LYS A 94 4.84 -10.31 5.70
C LYS A 94 4.01 -9.47 4.72
N LEU A 95 3.47 -8.36 5.20
CA LEU A 95 2.86 -7.33 4.36
C LEU A 95 3.94 -6.39 3.82
N ASN A 96 3.75 -5.91 2.58
CA ASN A 96 4.62 -4.92 1.97
C ASN A 96 4.01 -3.52 2.09
N ASN A 97 4.84 -2.52 2.37
CA ASN A 97 4.42 -1.12 2.40
C ASN A 97 4.37 -0.58 0.96
N PRO A 98 3.18 -0.25 0.41
CA PRO A 98 3.05 0.14 -0.99
C PRO A 98 3.52 1.57 -1.28
N LEU A 99 3.65 2.43 -0.24
CA LEU A 99 4.13 3.80 -0.40
C LEU A 99 5.61 3.97 -0.05
N ALA A 100 6.14 3.14 0.86
CA ALA A 100 7.54 3.14 1.27
C ALA A 100 8.07 1.69 1.37
N PRO A 101 8.43 1.04 0.25
CA PRO A 101 8.75 -0.40 0.22
C PRO A 101 9.92 -0.86 1.10
N THR A 102 10.75 0.07 1.58
CA THR A 102 11.89 -0.19 2.46
C THR A 102 11.56 -0.10 3.95
N THR A 103 10.36 0.37 4.30
CA THR A 103 9.90 0.47 5.69
C THR A 103 8.88 -0.63 6.00
N ALA A 104 8.64 -0.88 7.29
CA ALA A 104 7.61 -1.82 7.72
C ALA A 104 6.23 -1.40 7.20
N ALA A 105 5.37 -2.37 6.91
CA ALA A 105 3.98 -2.13 6.50
C ALA A 105 3.01 -2.05 7.70
N VAL A 106 3.44 -2.56 8.85
CA VAL A 106 2.62 -2.67 10.06
C VAL A 106 3.45 -2.24 11.26
N SER A 107 2.84 -1.51 12.17
CA SER A 107 3.36 -1.21 13.50
C SER A 107 2.33 -1.64 14.56
N VAL A 108 2.80 -2.20 15.67
CA VAL A 108 1.94 -2.74 16.74
C VAL A 108 2.44 -2.21 18.07
N GLY A 109 1.53 -1.84 18.97
CA GLY A 109 1.86 -1.52 20.35
C GLY A 109 0.68 -0.91 21.11
N ALA A 110 0.93 -0.49 22.36
CA ALA A 110 -0.04 0.31 23.11
C ALA A 110 -0.29 1.67 22.44
N THR A 111 0.77 2.22 21.83
CA THR A 111 0.72 3.34 20.89
C THR A 111 1.57 2.97 19.68
N ALA A 112 0.93 2.56 18.60
CA ALA A 112 1.60 2.19 17.37
C ALA A 112 2.11 3.41 16.60
N THR A 113 3.27 3.27 15.98
CA THR A 113 3.91 4.36 15.23
C THR A 113 3.17 4.61 13.92
N ALA A 114 2.57 5.78 13.76
CA ALA A 114 2.07 6.26 12.48
C ALA A 114 3.24 6.56 11.52
N SER A 115 3.12 6.16 10.26
CA SER A 115 4.09 6.46 9.20
C SER A 115 3.45 6.23 7.82
N THR A 116 4.06 6.80 6.78
CA THR A 116 3.60 6.68 5.40
C THR A 116 3.44 5.22 4.97
N GLY A 117 2.24 4.84 4.55
CA GLY A 117 1.91 3.51 4.06
C GLY A 117 1.81 2.42 5.14
N VAL A 118 1.83 2.80 6.42
CA VAL A 118 1.78 1.88 7.57
C VAL A 118 0.35 1.67 8.06
N VAL A 119 0.06 0.44 8.44
CA VAL A 119 -1.08 0.07 9.28
C VAL A 119 -0.63 0.05 10.73
N ALA A 120 -1.03 1.07 11.50
CA ALA A 120 -0.78 1.16 12.92
C ALA A 120 -1.88 0.42 13.70
N ILE A 121 -1.47 -0.43 14.63
CA ILE A 121 -2.36 -1.26 15.45
C ILE A 121 -2.17 -0.90 16.91
N ASP A 122 -3.05 -0.07 17.43
CA ASP A 122 -3.07 0.35 18.83
C ASP A 122 -3.89 -0.65 19.65
N VAL A 123 -3.28 -1.21 20.69
CA VAL A 123 -3.92 -2.16 21.60
C VAL A 123 -4.11 -1.47 22.96
N ALA A 124 -5.34 -1.37 23.43
CA ALA A 124 -5.66 -0.77 24.74
C ALA A 124 -6.30 -1.81 25.65
N GLU A 125 -5.94 -1.82 26.93
CA GLU A 125 -6.43 -2.80 27.92
C GLU A 125 -7.75 -2.44 28.60
N SER A 126 -8.11 -1.15 28.69
CA SER A 126 -9.26 -0.72 29.50
C SER A 126 -10.06 0.39 28.82
N PRO A 127 -11.25 0.07 28.26
CA PRO A 127 -11.72 -1.29 27.95
C PRO A 127 -10.82 -1.95 26.90
N PHE A 128 -10.74 -3.29 26.90
CA PHE A 128 -9.93 -3.99 25.92
C PHE A 128 -10.46 -3.75 24.50
N LYS A 129 -9.61 -3.15 23.67
CA LYS A 129 -9.92 -2.82 22.28
C LYS A 129 -8.66 -2.76 21.44
N ILE A 130 -8.81 -3.04 20.16
CA ILE A 130 -7.76 -2.93 19.17
C ILE A 130 -8.23 -1.96 18.09
N THR A 131 -7.49 -0.87 17.92
CA THR A 131 -7.72 0.15 16.90
C THR A 131 -6.73 -0.07 15.76
N ILE A 132 -7.25 -0.26 14.55
CA ILE A 132 -6.46 -0.41 13.33
C ILE A 132 -6.57 0.88 12.54
N THR A 133 -5.44 1.54 12.25
CA THR A 133 -5.38 2.79 11.50
C THR A 133 -4.40 2.66 10.32
N GLY A 134 -4.89 2.78 9.09
CA GLY A 134 -4.07 2.76 7.88
C GLY A 134 -3.75 4.17 7.37
N TYR A 135 -2.48 4.51 7.24
CA TYR A 135 -2.00 5.81 6.77
C TYR A 135 -1.52 5.74 5.32
N ALA A 136 -2.08 6.56 4.43
CA ALA A 136 -1.62 6.63 3.05
C ALA A 136 -0.37 7.50 2.90
N ASN A 137 -0.37 8.75 3.34
CA ASN A 137 0.71 9.69 3.01
C ASN A 137 1.23 10.53 4.18
N GLY A 138 1.61 9.87 5.28
CA GLY A 138 2.24 10.55 6.42
C GLY A 138 1.78 9.99 7.74
N THR A 139 1.73 10.86 8.75
CA THR A 139 1.35 10.53 10.13
C THR A 139 0.13 11.32 10.60
N SER A 140 -0.43 12.20 9.75
CA SER A 140 -1.55 13.04 10.11
C SER A 140 -2.86 12.26 10.11
N THR A 141 -3.84 12.72 10.87
CA THR A 141 -5.21 12.18 10.83
C THR A 141 -5.88 12.40 9.46
N ALA A 142 -5.44 13.42 8.71
CA ALA A 142 -5.87 13.67 7.34
C ALA A 142 -5.37 12.60 6.35
N ASP A 143 -4.32 11.84 6.70
CA ASP A 143 -3.73 10.81 5.85
C ASP A 143 -4.34 9.42 6.08
N VAL A 144 -5.31 9.32 6.99
CA VAL A 144 -5.96 8.05 7.36
C VAL A 144 -6.91 7.63 6.24
N VAL A 145 -6.63 6.47 5.64
CA VAL A 145 -7.47 5.85 4.59
C VAL A 145 -8.27 4.67 5.10
N TYR A 146 -7.94 4.18 6.28
CA TYR A 146 -8.65 3.09 6.94
C TYR A 146 -8.64 3.31 8.45
N LYS A 147 -9.78 3.14 9.11
CA LYS A 147 -9.83 3.07 10.55
C LYS A 147 -10.94 2.14 11.00
N ASN A 148 -10.62 1.19 11.87
CA ASN A 148 -11.62 0.37 12.55
C ASN A 148 -11.21 0.05 13.99
N ASP A 149 -12.20 0.07 14.89
CA ASP A 149 -12.04 -0.33 16.28
C ASP A 149 -12.72 -1.68 16.47
N ILE A 150 -11.99 -2.65 17.00
CA ILE A 150 -12.49 -3.99 17.28
C ILE A 150 -12.44 -4.20 18.79
N SER A 151 -13.56 -4.63 19.36
CA SER A 151 -13.69 -5.00 20.77
C SER A 151 -14.24 -6.43 20.86
N PRO A 152 -13.97 -7.14 21.97
CA PRO A 152 -14.58 -8.43 22.24
C PRO A 152 -16.10 -8.33 22.28
N ASN A 153 -16.78 -9.45 22.02
CA ASN A 153 -18.24 -9.54 22.14
C ASN A 153 -18.74 -9.53 23.60
#